data_AF-A0A932QNU7-F1
#
_entry.id   AF-A0A932QNU7-F1
#
_cell.length_a   1.000
_cell.length_b   1.000
_cell.length_c   1.000
_cell.angle_alpha   90.00
_cell.angle_beta   90.00
_cell.angle_gamma   90.00
#
_symmetry.space_group_name_H-M   'P 1'
#
loop_
_entity.id
_entity.type
_entity.pdbx_description
1 polymer ?
#
loop_
_entity_poly.entity_id
_entity_poly.type
_entity_poly.pdbx_seq_one_letter_code
_entity_poly.pdbx_strand_id
1 'polypeptide(L)'
;MKRSLLRDVTGFEWDEANTRHIANHNVTPEEAEQVFSDKNNVIIEDLKHSIIERRPLIVGKTQKGRLLYQVFTRRRNNMRVISSRDINRKEVNLYEKKARHS
;
A
#
# COMPACT_ATOMS: atom_id res chain seq x y z
N MET A 1 10.80 -6.90 -11.86
CA MET A 1 9.60 -7.69 -12.23
C MET A 1 8.68 -7.91 -11.01
N LYS A 2 8.10 -6.84 -10.40
CA LYS A 2 7.31 -6.89 -9.15
C LYS A 2 5.96 -6.13 -9.18
N ARG A 3 5.56 -5.58 -10.33
CA ARG A 3 4.31 -4.80 -10.49
C ARG A 3 3.09 -5.63 -10.94
N SER A 4 3.21 -6.96 -10.96
CA SER A 4 2.13 -7.85 -11.43
C SER A 4 0.83 -7.67 -10.64
N LEU A 5 0.93 -7.37 -9.35
CA LEU A 5 -0.22 -7.14 -8.47
C LEU A 5 -1.06 -5.92 -8.89
N LEU A 6 -0.43 -4.88 -9.42
CA LEU A 6 -1.10 -3.65 -9.85
C LEU A 6 -1.63 -3.70 -11.29
N ARG A 7 -1.33 -4.75 -12.05
CA ARG A 7 -1.81 -4.87 -13.44
C ARG A 7 -3.31 -5.10 -13.48
N ASP A 8 -3.98 -4.48 -14.46
CA ASP A 8 -5.42 -4.63 -14.70
C ASP A 8 -6.30 -4.18 -13.51
N VAL A 9 -5.75 -3.31 -12.65
CA VAL A 9 -6.53 -2.64 -11.61
C VAL A 9 -7.32 -1.51 -12.24
N THR A 10 -8.63 -1.50 -12.00
CA THR A 10 -9.57 -0.52 -12.52
C THR A 10 -10.06 0.47 -11.47
N GLY A 11 -9.78 0.24 -10.19
CA GLY A 11 -10.17 1.15 -9.12
C GLY A 11 -9.89 0.63 -7.71
N PHE A 12 -10.47 1.31 -6.73
CA PHE A 12 -10.35 1.01 -5.31
C PHE A 12 -11.71 0.68 -4.70
N GLU A 13 -11.72 -0.26 -3.77
CA GLU A 13 -12.89 -0.65 -2.99
C GLU A 13 -12.82 -0.02 -1.60
N TRP A 14 -13.73 0.91 -1.35
CA TRP A 14 -13.90 1.59 -0.08
C TRP A 14 -15.29 1.32 0.49
N ASP A 15 -15.35 1.09 1.79
CA ASP A 15 -16.57 1.07 2.59
C ASP A 15 -16.33 1.84 3.89
N GLU A 16 -17.39 2.06 4.65
CA GLU A 16 -17.30 2.84 5.88
C GLU A 16 -16.30 2.22 6.88
N ALA A 17 -16.17 0.90 6.90
CA ALA A 17 -15.30 0.20 7.83
C ALA A 17 -13.82 0.45 7.51
N ASN A 18 -13.38 0.29 6.26
CA ASN A 18 -11.97 0.51 5.93
C ASN A 18 -11.63 2.00 5.85
N THR A 19 -12.54 2.87 5.40
CA THR A 19 -12.35 4.32 5.45
C THR A 19 -12.18 4.81 6.89
N ARG A 20 -13.04 4.38 7.82
CA ARG A 20 -12.91 4.75 9.25
C ARG A 20 -11.63 4.17 9.87
N HIS A 21 -11.25 2.95 9.48
CA HIS A 21 -10.03 2.33 9.99
C HIS A 21 -8.76 3.12 9.62
N ILE A 22 -8.63 3.57 8.36
CA ILE A 22 -7.48 4.39 7.94
C ILE A 22 -7.55 5.83 8.49
N ALA A 23 -8.75 6.35 8.72
CA ALA A 23 -8.93 7.67 9.33
C ALA A 23 -8.36 7.74 10.76
N ASN A 24 -8.40 6.63 11.52
CA ASN A 24 -7.74 6.53 12.84
C ASN A 24 -6.21 6.72 12.77
N HIS A 25 -5.63 6.62 11.57
CA HIS A 25 -4.21 6.88 11.29
C HIS A 25 -3.98 8.23 10.58
N ASN A 26 -4.98 9.11 10.53
CA ASN A 26 -4.94 10.37 9.79
C ASN A 26 -4.55 10.18 8.31
N VAL A 27 -5.11 9.14 7.70
CA VAL A 27 -4.96 8.87 6.27
C VAL A 27 -6.33 8.92 5.62
N THR A 28 -6.43 9.66 4.51
CA THR A 28 -7.65 9.69 3.68
C THR A 28 -7.58 8.62 2.58
N PRO A 29 -8.72 8.17 2.03
CA PRO A 29 -8.74 7.31 0.86
C PRO A 29 -7.86 7.83 -0.29
N GLU A 30 -7.91 9.13 -0.57
CA GLU A 30 -7.13 9.75 -1.64
C GLU A 30 -5.62 9.66 -1.37
N GLU A 31 -5.17 9.86 -0.13
CA GLU A 31 -3.76 9.68 0.24
C GLU A 31 -3.31 8.22 0.11
N ALA A 32 -4.17 7.28 0.51
CA ALA A 32 -3.92 5.85 0.37
C ALA A 32 -3.78 5.43 -1.11
N GLU A 33 -4.62 5.98 -1.99
CA GLU A 33 -4.56 5.73 -3.44
C GLU A 33 -3.28 6.29 -4.09
N GLN A 34 -2.80 7.45 -3.64
CA GLN A 34 -1.58 8.08 -4.18
C GLN A 34 -0.35 7.18 -4.07
N VAL A 35 -0.25 6.35 -3.03
CA VAL A 35 0.85 5.40 -2.83
C VAL A 35 0.95 4.39 -3.98
N PHE A 36 -0.18 3.97 -4.56
CA PHE A 36 -0.20 3.05 -5.70
C PHE A 36 0.26 3.74 -6.99
N SER A 37 0.12 5.06 -7.05
CA SER A 37 0.57 5.89 -8.17
C SER A 37 2.04 6.31 -8.06
N ASP A 38 2.66 6.15 -6.89
CA ASP A 38 4.09 6.42 -6.72
C ASP A 38 4.93 5.46 -7.56
N LYS A 39 5.71 6.00 -8.50
CA LYS A 39 6.57 5.21 -9.38
C LYS A 39 7.67 4.46 -8.61
N ASN A 40 8.04 4.96 -7.43
CA ASN A 40 9.07 4.39 -6.58
C ASN A 40 8.49 3.50 -5.47
N ASN A 41 7.19 3.17 -5.54
CA ASN A 41 6.59 2.30 -4.55
C ASN A 41 7.29 0.94 -4.48
N VAL A 42 7.31 0.38 -3.28
CA VAL A 42 7.92 -0.90 -2.98
C VAL A 42 6.82 -1.85 -2.51
N ILE A 43 6.58 -2.89 -3.31
CA ILE A 43 5.66 -3.97 -2.96
C ILE A 43 6.45 -5.13 -2.34
N ILE A 44 5.97 -5.63 -1.20
CA ILE A 44 6.53 -6.78 -0.49
C ILE A 44 5.43 -7.83 -0.38
N GLU A 45 5.61 -8.94 -1.09
CA GLU A 45 4.75 -10.12 -0.98
C GLU A 45 5.32 -11.02 0.12
N ASP A 46 4.67 -11.09 1.29
CA ASP A 46 5.00 -12.11 2.29
C ASP A 46 4.26 -13.41 1.98
N LEU A 47 4.94 -14.30 1.27
CA LEU A 47 4.43 -15.61 0.87
C LEU A 47 4.35 -16.61 2.04
N LYS A 48 4.96 -16.33 3.21
CA LYS A 48 5.05 -17.30 4.31
C LYS A 48 3.84 -17.31 5.25
N HIS A 49 3.16 -16.19 5.43
CA HIS A 49 2.06 -16.05 6.42
C HIS A 49 0.65 -16.09 5.81
N SER A 50 0.54 -16.25 4.49
CA SER A 50 -0.72 -16.08 3.76
C SER A 50 -1.23 -17.42 3.21
N ILE A 51 -1.68 -18.30 4.09
CA ILE A 51 -2.25 -19.60 3.69
C ILE A 51 -3.72 -19.43 3.20
N ILE A 52 -4.40 -18.34 3.59
CA ILE A 52 -5.83 -18.11 3.29
C ILE A 52 -6.08 -16.83 2.45
N GLU A 53 -5.43 -15.69 2.74
CA GLU A 53 -5.60 -14.44 1.97
C GLU A 53 -4.28 -13.70 1.75
N ARG A 54 -3.92 -13.45 0.49
CA ARG A 54 -2.74 -12.64 0.14
C ARG A 54 -2.94 -11.19 0.58
N ARG A 55 -2.10 -10.77 1.53
CA ARG A 55 -2.04 -9.39 2.05
C ARG A 55 -0.66 -8.78 1.79
N PRO A 56 -0.35 -8.45 0.51
CA PRO A 56 0.87 -7.74 0.19
C PRO A 56 0.95 -6.39 0.90
N LEU A 57 2.18 -5.99 1.17
CA LEU A 57 2.50 -4.66 1.67
C LEU A 57 2.91 -3.78 0.52
N ILE A 58 2.51 -2.52 0.54
CA ILE A 58 3.03 -1.49 -0.34
C ILE A 58 3.48 -0.30 0.50
N VAL A 59 4.67 0.19 0.21
CA VAL A 59 5.19 1.44 0.76
C VAL A 59 5.42 2.41 -0.38
N GLY A 60 4.97 3.64 -0.23
CA GLY A 60 5.19 4.68 -1.22
C GLY A 60 4.87 6.06 -0.69
N LYS A 61 5.13 7.05 -1.55
CA LYS A 61 5.05 8.47 -1.23
C LYS A 61 3.76 9.08 -1.74
N THR A 62 3.08 9.85 -0.90
CA THR A 62 1.97 10.73 -1.32
C THR A 62 2.49 11.94 -2.07
N GLN A 63 1.61 12.67 -2.75
CA GLN A 63 1.95 13.92 -3.46
C GLN A 63 2.51 14.99 -2.51
N LYS A 64 2.05 15.00 -1.25
CA LYS A 64 2.57 15.90 -0.19
C LYS A 64 3.89 15.40 0.43
N GLY A 65 4.43 14.29 -0.05
CA GLY A 65 5.70 13.75 0.39
C GLY A 65 5.63 12.83 1.62
N ARG A 66 4.44 12.54 2.16
CA ARG A 66 4.28 11.58 3.28
C ARG A 66 4.60 10.18 2.78
N LEU A 67 5.32 9.40 3.57
CA LEU A 67 5.56 7.99 3.28
C LEU A 67 4.56 7.15 4.05
N LEU A 68 3.76 6.36 3.33
CA LEU A 68 2.75 5.51 3.93
C LEU A 68 3.13 4.05 3.77
N TYR A 69 2.90 3.29 4.84
CA TYR A 69 2.94 1.84 4.87
C TYR A 69 1.51 1.33 4.78
N GLN A 70 1.22 0.51 3.76
CA GLN A 70 -0.12 -0.01 3.51
C GLN A 70 -0.16 -1.52 3.40
N VAL A 71 -1.17 -2.09 4.05
CA VAL A 71 -1.60 -3.47 3.84
C VAL A 71 -2.80 -3.42 2.91
N PHE A 72 -2.73 -4.16 1.80
CA PHE A 72 -3.81 -4.20 0.83
C PHE A 72 -4.06 -5.62 0.35
N THR A 73 -5.19 -5.81 -0.31
CA THR A 73 -5.48 -7.02 -1.06
C THR A 73 -6.10 -6.67 -2.40
N ARG A 74 -5.96 -7.56 -3.37
CA ARG A 74 -6.58 -7.42 -4.68
C ARG A 74 -7.85 -8.28 -4.72
N ARG A 75 -8.99 -7.65 -5.02
CA ARG A 75 -10.27 -8.32 -5.24
C ARG A 75 -10.68 -8.13 -6.70
N ARG A 76 -10.56 -9.18 -7.51
CA ARG A 76 -10.75 -9.11 -8.98
C ARG A 76 -9.86 -8.01 -9.59
N ASN A 77 -10.46 -6.92 -10.06
CA ASN A 77 -9.78 -5.77 -10.66
C ASN A 77 -9.73 -4.55 -9.73
N ASN A 78 -10.16 -4.69 -8.47
CA ASN A 78 -10.11 -3.60 -7.50
C ASN A 78 -9.06 -3.86 -6.42
N MET A 79 -8.50 -2.78 -5.91
CA MET A 79 -7.64 -2.80 -4.73
C MET A 79 -8.44 -2.43 -3.50
N ARG A 80 -8.30 -3.22 -2.44
CA ARG A 80 -8.87 -2.92 -1.14
C ARG A 80 -7.74 -2.64 -0.15
N VAL A 81 -7.67 -1.41 0.32
CA VAL A 81 -6.77 -1.04 1.43
C VAL A 81 -7.38 -1.57 2.71
N ILE A 82 -6.59 -2.33 3.46
CA ILE A 82 -6.97 -2.92 4.76
C ILE A 82 -6.49 -2.00 5.88
N SER A 83 -5.26 -1.52 5.78
CA SER A 83 -4.66 -0.59 6.75
C SER A 83 -3.68 0.33 6.03
N SER A 84 -3.61 1.58 6.46
CA SER A 84 -2.68 2.59 5.96
C SER A 84 -2.25 3.46 7.13
N ARG A 85 -0.94 3.67 7.27
CA ARG A 85 -0.35 4.47 8.35
C ARG A 85 0.96 5.10 7.92
N ASP A 86 1.42 6.07 8.69
CA ASP A 86 2.78 6.57 8.55
C ASP A 86 3.80 5.44 8.79
N ILE A 87 4.88 5.50 8.01
CA ILE A 87 6.01 4.60 8.14
C ILE A 87 6.88 4.98 9.35
N ASN A 88 7.45 4.01 10.05
CA ASN A 88 8.40 4.29 11.13
C ASN A 88 9.83 4.49 10.60
N ARG A 89 10.73 5.09 11.40
CA ARG A 89 12.11 5.41 10.96
C ARG A 89 12.92 4.20 10.48
N LYS A 90 12.69 3.00 11.05
CA LYS A 90 13.38 1.77 10.62
C LYS A 90 12.86 1.32 9.24
N GLU A 91 11.56 1.38 9.04
CA GLU A 91 10.89 1.06 7.78
C GLU A 91 11.26 2.08 6.68
N VAL A 92 11.41 3.38 7.00
CA VAL A 92 11.90 4.40 6.04
C VAL A 92 13.26 4.00 5.47
N ASN A 93 14.21 3.65 6.33
CA ASN A 93 15.55 3.24 5.88
C ASN A 93 15.48 2.01 4.96
N LEU A 94 14.58 1.07 5.24
CA LEU A 94 14.38 -0.11 4.39
C LEU A 94 13.75 0.27 3.04
N TYR A 95 12.75 1.16 3.05
CA TYR A 95 12.13 1.69 1.85
C TYR A 95 13.16 2.40 0.97
N GLU A 96 13.93 3.35 1.52
CA GLU A 96 14.92 4.11 0.76
C GLU A 96 15.99 3.20 0.14
N LYS A 97 16.46 2.18 0.88
CA LYS A 97 17.39 1.19 0.33
C LYS A 97 16.78 0.42 -0.83
N LYS A 98 15.52 -0.01 -0.73
CA LYS A 98 14.84 -0.76 -1.79
C LYS A 98 14.48 0.11 -3.00
N ALA A 99 14.03 1.34 -2.76
CA ALA A 99 13.66 2.31 -3.80
C ALA A 99 14.87 2.73 -4.65
N ARG A 100 16.09 2.79 -4.07
CA ARG A 100 17.33 3.08 -4.81
C ARG A 100 17.82 1.94 -5.72
N HIS A 101 17.29 0.73 -5.59
CA HIS A 101 17.74 -0.48 -6.31
C HIS A 101 16.62 -1.14 -7.14
N SER A 102 15.50 -0.45 -7.36
CA SER A 102 14.33 -0.94 -8.11
C SER A 102 14.15 -0.16 -9.40
#